data_AF-A0A849RA41-F1
#
_entry.id   AF-A0A849RA41-F1
#
_cell.length_a   1.000
_cell.length_b   1.000
_cell.length_c   1.000
_cell.angle_alpha   90.00
_cell.angle_beta   90.00
_cell.angle_gamma   90.00
#
_symmetry.space_group_name_H-M   'P 1'
#
loop_
_entity.id
_entity.type
_entity.pdbx_description
1 polymer ?
#
loop_
_entity_poly.entity_id
_entity_poly.type
_entity_poly.pdbx_seq_one_letter_code
_entity_poly.pdbx_strand_id
1 'polypeptide(L)'
;MNKKIRNIRKKLSNPRIRRRLKIALSVWFGGIILGVLFKVVYDIGYFDAQSLKSAENAELPTTNPVLTMESAQHIVSGALKEDPNNPNTIVDQIVNNNRNLSTIIIENNKIKKIAWIIDLRLFFTCELYNDEGYNLNEGIEHQYNINRDNFNRGEQ
;
A
#
# COMPACT_ATOMS: atom_id res chain seq x y z
N MET A 1 -20.27 0.61 61.40
CA MET A 1 -20.37 0.12 60.01
C MET A 1 -21.60 0.73 59.34
N ASN A 2 -21.41 1.47 58.25
CA ASN A 2 -22.46 2.31 57.65
C ASN A 2 -23.70 1.47 57.23
N LYS A 3 -24.93 1.93 57.50
CA LYS A 3 -26.18 1.15 57.30
C LYS A 3 -26.32 0.67 55.85
N LYS A 4 -25.83 1.45 54.89
CA LYS A 4 -25.74 1.11 53.46
C LYS A 4 -24.84 -0.11 53.18
N ILE A 5 -23.67 -0.17 53.81
CA ILE A 5 -22.69 -1.27 53.65
C ILE A 5 -23.26 -2.58 54.19
N ARG A 6 -24.00 -2.53 55.30
CA ARG A 6 -24.66 -3.72 55.89
C ARG A 6 -25.72 -4.32 54.96
N ASN A 7 -26.51 -3.48 54.28
CA ASN A 7 -27.54 -3.93 53.35
C ASN A 7 -26.93 -4.54 52.08
N ILE A 8 -25.82 -3.99 51.59
CA ILE A 8 -25.06 -4.55 50.46
C ILE A 8 -24.51 -5.93 50.83
N ARG A 9 -23.96 -6.10 52.04
CA ARG A 9 -23.45 -7.39 52.55
C ARG A 9 -24.55 -8.45 52.63
N LYS A 10 -25.76 -8.08 53.07
CA LYS A 10 -26.94 -8.98 53.06
C LYS A 10 -27.35 -9.39 51.65
N LYS A 11 -27.35 -8.47 50.67
CA LYS A 11 -27.65 -8.79 49.26
C LYS A 11 -26.59 -9.69 48.62
N LEU A 12 -25.31 -9.48 48.93
CA LEU A 12 -24.20 -10.33 48.46
C LEU A 12 -24.18 -11.73 49.11
N SER A 13 -24.83 -11.90 50.26
CA SER A 13 -24.98 -13.22 50.91
C SER A 13 -25.99 -14.13 50.19
N ASN A 14 -26.80 -13.60 49.27
CA ASN A 14 -27.73 -14.39 48.49
C ASN A 14 -26.97 -15.16 47.39
N PRO A 15 -27.05 -16.51 47.36
CA PRO A 15 -26.25 -17.33 46.45
C PRO A 15 -26.50 -17.01 44.97
N ARG A 16 -27.74 -16.62 44.60
CA ARG A 16 -28.07 -16.24 43.22
C ARG A 16 -27.40 -14.94 42.79
N ILE A 17 -27.35 -13.95 43.68
CA ILE A 17 -26.75 -12.63 43.42
C ILE A 17 -25.22 -12.76 43.36
N ARG A 18 -24.63 -13.54 44.27
CA ARG A 18 -23.18 -13.81 44.30
C ARG A 18 -22.71 -14.51 43.01
N ARG A 19 -23.50 -15.45 42.48
CA ARG A 19 -23.18 -16.15 41.23
C ARG A 19 -23.22 -15.22 40.02
N ARG A 20 -24.25 -14.36 39.92
CA ARG A 20 -24.36 -13.34 38.84
C ARG A 20 -23.24 -12.30 38.91
N LEU A 21 -22.87 -11.85 40.11
CA LEU A 21 -21.78 -10.89 40.29
C LEU A 21 -20.43 -11.46 39.88
N LYS A 22 -20.16 -12.74 40.19
CA LYS A 22 -18.93 -13.42 39.74
C LYS A 22 -18.85 -13.51 38.21
N ILE A 23 -19.96 -13.83 37.55
CA ILE A 23 -20.03 -13.90 36.08
C ILE A 23 -19.79 -12.50 35.49
N ALA A 24 -20.46 -11.48 36.01
CA ALA A 24 -20.28 -10.10 35.56
C ALA A 24 -18.81 -9.62 35.73
N LEU A 25 -18.18 -9.90 36.88
CA LEU A 25 -16.77 -9.58 37.09
C LEU A 25 -15.86 -10.33 36.11
N SER A 26 -16.14 -11.61 35.86
CA SER A 26 -15.34 -12.43 34.94
C SER A 26 -15.42 -11.92 33.51
N VAL A 27 -16.60 -11.50 33.06
CA VAL A 27 -16.80 -10.91 31.73
C VAL A 27 -16.08 -9.57 31.63
N TRP A 28 -16.17 -8.73 32.66
CA TRP A 28 -15.49 -7.43 32.70
C TRP A 28 -13.96 -7.58 32.64
N PHE A 29 -13.43 -8.53 33.39
CA PHE A 29 -11.99 -8.85 33.38
C PHE A 29 -11.53 -9.39 32.02
N GLY A 30 -12.34 -10.24 31.38
CA GLY A 30 -12.06 -10.74 30.02
C GLY A 30 -12.01 -9.61 28.99
N GLY A 31 -12.93 -8.65 29.04
CA GLY A 31 -12.92 -7.49 28.14
C GLY A 31 -11.67 -6.62 28.30
N ILE A 32 -11.21 -6.39 29.53
CA ILE A 32 -9.97 -5.64 29.78
C ILE A 32 -8.76 -6.36 29.20
N ILE A 33 -8.63 -7.67 29.43
CA ILE A 33 -7.51 -8.46 28.90
C ILE A 33 -7.51 -8.41 27.38
N LEU A 34 -8.67 -8.55 26.75
CA LEU A 34 -8.81 -8.48 25.30
C LEU A 34 -8.37 -7.11 24.76
N GLY A 35 -8.80 -6.02 25.39
CA GLY A 35 -8.41 -4.66 24.99
C GLY A 35 -6.91 -4.40 25.15
N VAL A 36 -6.29 -4.92 26.21
CA VAL A 36 -4.83 -4.82 26.41
C VAL A 36 -4.08 -5.62 25.36
N LEU A 37 -4.54 -6.84 25.03
CA LEU A 37 -3.96 -7.66 23.97
C LEU A 37 -4.01 -6.95 22.61
N PHE A 38 -5.16 -6.38 22.25
CA PHE A 38 -5.29 -5.60 21.02
C PHE A 38 -4.31 -4.42 20.97
N LYS A 39 -4.18 -3.68 22.08
CA LYS A 39 -3.23 -2.56 22.14
C LYS A 39 -1.78 -3.01 21.99
N VAL A 40 -1.38 -4.08 22.68
CA VAL A 40 -0.01 -4.61 22.60
C VAL A 40 0.31 -5.13 21.19
N VAL A 41 -0.62 -5.84 20.55
CA VAL A 41 -0.45 -6.30 19.16
C VAL A 41 -0.38 -5.12 18.19
N TYR A 42 -1.20 -4.09 18.39
CA TYR A 42 -1.18 -2.89 17.55
C TYR A 42 0.12 -2.11 17.71
N ASP A 43 0.62 -1.93 18.94
CA ASP A 43 1.88 -1.24 19.22
C ASP A 43 3.10 -2.03 18.70
N ILE A 44 3.12 -3.36 18.86
CA ILE A 44 4.18 -4.23 18.31
C ILE A 44 4.16 -4.21 16.78
N GLY A 45 2.99 -4.35 16.15
CA GLY A 45 2.86 -4.31 14.70
C GLY A 45 3.21 -2.94 14.11
N TYR A 46 2.89 -1.85 14.82
CA TYR A 46 3.28 -0.49 14.43
C TYR A 46 4.80 -0.28 14.55
N PHE A 47 5.43 -0.81 15.61
CA PHE A 47 6.88 -0.77 15.78
C PHE A 47 7.60 -1.61 14.72
N ASP A 48 7.08 -2.80 14.39
CA ASP A 48 7.67 -3.69 13.38
C ASP A 48 7.54 -3.08 11.96
N ALA A 49 6.41 -2.45 11.64
CA ALA A 49 6.24 -1.72 10.38
C ALA A 49 7.17 -0.50 10.28
N GLN A 50 7.44 0.18 11.38
CA GLN A 50 8.33 1.34 11.42
C GLN A 50 9.82 0.92 11.40
N SER A 51 10.18 -0.21 12.02
CA SER A 51 11.52 -0.79 11.92
C SER A 51 11.80 -1.41 10.56
N LEU A 52 10.81 -2.05 9.92
CA LEU A 52 10.93 -2.53 8.54
C LEU A 52 11.17 -1.38 7.56
N LYS A 53 10.44 -0.27 7.70
CA LYS A 53 10.69 0.96 6.93
C LYS A 53 12.07 1.57 7.21
N SER A 54 12.60 1.42 8.41
CA SER A 54 13.91 1.99 8.77
C SER A 54 15.07 1.09 8.34
N ALA A 55 14.88 -0.24 8.36
CA ALA A 55 15.87 -1.22 7.93
C ALA A 55 16.01 -1.30 6.40
N GLU A 56 14.92 -1.14 5.63
CA GLU A 56 14.98 -1.03 4.16
C GLU A 56 15.84 0.15 3.68
N ASN A 57 15.93 1.21 4.49
CA ASN A 57 16.71 2.41 4.22
C ASN A 57 18.18 2.34 4.70
N ALA A 58 18.55 1.36 5.53
CA ALA A 58 19.84 1.35 6.24
C ALA A 58 20.90 0.40 5.66
N GLU A 59 20.52 -0.58 4.85
CA GLU A 59 21.45 -1.56 4.28
C GLU A 59 21.23 -1.69 2.78
N LEU A 60 22.06 -1.01 1.97
CA LEU A 60 22.57 -1.50 0.67
C LEU A 60 23.55 -0.46 0.09
N PRO A 61 24.76 -0.87 -0.34
CA PRO A 61 25.75 0.03 -0.92
C PRO A 61 25.24 0.70 -2.20
N THR A 62 25.56 1.99 -2.28
CA THR A 62 25.04 3.02 -3.19
C THR A 62 25.57 2.91 -4.61
N THR A 63 25.11 1.91 -5.36
CA THR A 63 24.97 2.03 -6.82
C THR A 63 23.60 1.50 -7.20
N ASN A 64 22.55 2.21 -6.76
CA ASN A 64 21.22 1.99 -7.31
C ASN A 64 21.26 2.48 -8.76
N PRO A 65 21.01 1.64 -9.79
CA PRO A 65 20.75 2.15 -11.12
C PRO A 65 19.43 2.93 -11.04
N VAL A 66 19.53 4.23 -10.78
CA VAL A 66 18.38 5.12 -10.80
C VAL A 66 17.93 5.17 -12.25
N LEU A 67 16.73 4.67 -12.55
CA LEU A 67 16.12 4.84 -13.87
C LEU A 67 16.05 6.36 -14.16
N THR A 68 16.86 6.80 -15.12
CA THR A 68 16.87 8.18 -15.62
C THR A 68 15.93 8.31 -16.79
N MET A 69 15.54 9.54 -17.12
CA MET A 69 14.68 9.81 -18.28
C MET A 69 15.26 9.26 -19.59
N GLU A 70 16.58 9.39 -19.77
CA GLU A 70 17.31 8.92 -20.94
C GLU A 70 17.35 7.38 -21.01
N SER A 71 17.60 6.70 -19.88
CA SER A 71 17.61 5.24 -19.84
C SER A 71 16.19 4.66 -20.00
N ALA A 72 15.17 5.32 -19.44
CA ALA A 72 13.78 4.99 -19.70
C ALA A 72 13.43 5.15 -21.19
N GLN A 73 13.85 6.26 -21.81
CA GLN A 73 13.65 6.48 -23.25
C GLN A 73 14.31 5.40 -24.08
N HIS A 74 15.55 5.05 -23.78
CA HIS A 74 16.28 4.00 -24.51
C HIS A 74 15.61 2.63 -24.36
N ILE A 75 15.06 2.30 -23.18
CA ILE A 75 14.27 1.08 -22.97
C ILE A 75 12.98 1.12 -23.78
N VAL A 76 12.30 2.27 -23.82
CA VAL A 76 11.05 2.44 -24.57
C VAL A 76 11.28 2.32 -26.07
N SER A 77 12.22 3.07 -26.62
CA SER A 77 12.58 3.01 -28.04
C SER A 77 13.09 1.62 -28.43
N GLY A 78 13.92 0.98 -27.57
CA GLY A 78 14.41 -0.37 -27.80
C GLY A 78 13.30 -1.43 -27.79
N ALA A 79 12.36 -1.34 -26.85
CA ALA A 79 11.22 -2.26 -26.76
C ALA A 79 10.23 -2.09 -27.92
N LEU A 80 10.00 -0.86 -28.36
CA LEU A 80 9.13 -0.53 -29.49
C LEU A 80 9.80 -0.66 -30.86
N LYS A 81 11.11 -0.97 -30.90
CA LYS A 81 11.94 -1.04 -32.12
C LYS A 81 11.92 0.27 -32.92
N GLU A 82 11.89 1.40 -32.21
CA GLU A 82 11.99 2.74 -32.78
C GLU A 82 13.45 3.21 -32.83
N ASP A 83 13.73 4.23 -33.65
CA ASP A 83 15.04 4.87 -33.67
C ASP A 83 15.27 5.64 -32.35
N PRO A 84 16.29 5.32 -31.56
CA PRO A 84 16.57 6.02 -30.32
C PRO A 84 16.94 7.50 -30.51
N ASN A 85 17.38 7.91 -31.71
CA ASN A 85 17.70 9.32 -31.99
C ASN A 85 16.50 10.15 -32.43
N ASN A 86 15.42 9.49 -32.90
CA ASN A 86 14.18 10.14 -33.30
C ASN A 86 12.98 9.22 -33.01
N PRO A 87 12.67 8.96 -31.74
CA PRO A 87 11.59 8.08 -31.37
C PRO A 87 10.23 8.75 -31.60
N ASN A 88 9.26 7.99 -32.09
CA ASN A 88 7.87 8.44 -32.22
C ASN A 88 7.16 8.44 -30.86
N THR A 89 7.61 7.55 -29.96
CA THR A 89 7.11 7.42 -28.60
C THR A 89 8.14 7.97 -27.61
N ILE A 90 7.78 9.06 -26.93
CA ILE A 90 8.64 9.70 -25.93
C ILE A 90 8.20 9.33 -24.52
N VAL A 91 9.15 9.21 -23.59
CA VAL A 91 8.85 9.20 -22.16
C VAL A 91 8.55 10.64 -21.76
N ASP A 92 7.36 10.88 -21.20
CA ASP A 92 6.90 12.20 -20.74
C ASP A 92 7.23 12.40 -19.26
N GLN A 93 7.06 11.35 -18.44
CA GLN A 93 7.34 11.43 -17.01
C GLN A 93 7.67 10.07 -16.39
N ILE A 94 8.51 10.07 -15.36
CA ILE A 94 8.67 8.95 -14.42
C ILE A 94 7.87 9.29 -13.16
N VAL A 95 6.82 8.51 -12.87
CA VAL A 95 5.87 8.78 -11.77
C VAL A 95 6.33 8.12 -10.47
N ASN A 96 6.86 6.91 -10.55
CA ASN A 96 7.41 6.18 -9.42
C ASN A 96 8.61 5.37 -9.91
N ASN A 97 9.66 5.30 -9.10
CA ASN A 97 10.89 4.58 -9.41
C ASN A 97 11.30 3.80 -8.16
N ASN A 98 10.83 2.55 -8.09
CA ASN A 98 11.38 1.56 -7.18
C ASN A 98 12.44 0.74 -7.93
N ARG A 99 13.41 0.18 -7.20
CA ARG A 99 14.56 -0.59 -7.71
C ARG A 99 14.19 -1.61 -8.79
N ASN A 100 13.01 -2.22 -8.71
CA ASN A 100 12.56 -3.27 -9.65
C ASN A 100 11.34 -2.87 -10.48
N LEU A 101 10.63 -1.80 -10.12
CA LEU A 101 9.38 -1.37 -10.75
C LEU A 101 9.37 0.14 -10.88
N SER A 102 9.32 0.62 -12.11
CA SER A 102 9.12 2.03 -12.40
C SER A 102 7.85 2.24 -13.20
N THR A 103 7.03 3.19 -12.77
CA THR A 103 5.88 3.67 -13.54
C THR A 103 6.34 4.83 -14.41
N ILE A 104 6.09 4.73 -15.71
CA ILE A 104 6.37 5.80 -16.66
C ILE A 104 5.11 6.20 -17.41
N ILE A 105 5.01 7.48 -17.74
CA ILE A 105 4.04 7.99 -18.70
C ILE A 105 4.79 8.17 -20.02
N ILE A 106 4.28 7.54 -21.06
CA ILE A 106 4.79 7.67 -22.42
C ILE A 106 3.77 8.42 -23.28
N GLU A 107 4.24 9.17 -24.25
CA GLU A 107 3.43 9.94 -25.18
C GLU A 107 3.81 9.57 -26.61
N ASN A 108 2.81 9.33 -27.45
CA ASN A 108 2.96 9.18 -28.89
C ASN A 108 1.85 10.00 -29.56
N ASN A 109 2.20 10.91 -30.47
CA ASN A 109 1.23 11.73 -31.20
C ASN A 109 0.18 12.43 -30.30
N LYS A 110 0.62 13.01 -29.16
CA LYS A 110 -0.23 13.65 -28.13
C LYS A 110 -1.15 12.71 -27.35
N ILE A 111 -1.02 11.41 -27.54
CA ILE A 111 -1.74 10.38 -26.80
C ILE A 111 -0.81 9.88 -25.70
N LYS A 112 -1.17 10.15 -24.44
CA LYS A 112 -0.45 9.69 -23.25
C LYS A 112 -0.92 8.30 -22.84
N LYS A 113 0.00 7.49 -22.30
CA LYS A 113 -0.29 6.18 -21.73
C LYS A 113 0.64 5.86 -20.57
N ILE A 114 0.14 5.05 -19.64
CA ILE A 114 0.94 4.48 -18.56
C ILE A 114 1.61 3.20 -19.05
N ALA A 115 2.92 3.13 -18.86
CA ALA A 115 3.70 1.91 -19.03
C ALA A 115 4.54 1.65 -17.78
N TRP A 116 4.96 0.39 -17.66
CA TRP A 116 5.72 -0.07 -16.52
C TRP A 116 7.06 -0.60 -16.99
N ILE A 117 8.13 -0.20 -16.32
CA ILE A 117 9.45 -0.80 -16.49
C ILE A 117 9.67 -1.72 -15.29
N ILE A 118 9.67 -3.03 -15.55
CA ILE A 118 9.94 -4.07 -14.55
C ILE A 118 11.26 -4.72 -14.95
N ASP A 119 12.25 -4.70 -14.06
CA ASP A 119 13.59 -5.25 -14.33
C ASP A 119 14.17 -4.79 -15.68
N LEU A 120 14.06 -3.47 -15.98
CA LEU A 120 14.50 -2.83 -17.23
C LEU A 120 13.79 -3.31 -18.51
N ARG A 121 12.64 -3.98 -18.38
CA ARG A 121 11.79 -4.40 -19.50
C ARG A 121 10.48 -3.64 -19.50
N LEU A 122 10.04 -3.23 -20.69
CA LEU A 122 8.82 -2.47 -20.86
C LEU A 122 7.59 -3.38 -20.91
N PHE A 123 6.59 -3.06 -20.10
CA PHE A 123 5.29 -3.70 -20.08
C PHE A 123 4.20 -2.65 -20.31
N PHE A 124 3.46 -2.84 -21.41
CA PHE A 124 2.23 -2.09 -21.67
C PHE A 124 1.08 -2.87 -21.04
N THR A 125 0.30 -2.25 -20.16
CA THR A 125 -1.06 -2.70 -19.83
C THR A 125 -1.26 -3.93 -18.93
N CYS A 126 -0.31 -4.34 -18.10
CA CYS A 126 -0.71 -5.20 -16.98
C CYS A 126 -1.56 -4.36 -16.01
N GLU A 127 -2.77 -4.83 -15.70
CA GLU A 127 -3.58 -4.27 -14.62
C GLU A 127 -2.84 -4.50 -13.32
N LEU A 128 -2.22 -3.43 -12.83
CA LEU A 128 -1.39 -3.49 -11.66
C LEU A 128 -2.29 -3.24 -10.48
N TYR A 129 -2.54 -4.29 -9.72
CA TYR A 129 -3.39 -4.24 -8.56
C TYR A 129 -2.54 -4.03 -7.30
N ASN A 130 -3.03 -3.25 -6.34
CA ASN A 130 -2.44 -3.24 -5.00
C ASN A 130 -2.88 -4.51 -4.22
N ASP A 131 -2.34 -4.67 -3.01
CA ASP A 131 -2.65 -5.83 -2.14
C ASP A 131 -4.13 -5.93 -1.73
N GLU A 132 -4.89 -4.85 -1.92
CA GLU A 132 -6.33 -4.76 -1.66
C GLU A 132 -7.17 -4.98 -2.94
N GLY A 133 -6.55 -5.21 -4.09
CA GLY A 133 -7.22 -5.47 -5.36
C GLY A 133 -7.63 -4.21 -6.15
N TYR A 134 -7.13 -3.02 -5.81
CA TYR A 134 -7.38 -1.78 -6.55
C TYR A 134 -6.45 -1.63 -7.75
N ASN A 135 -7.02 -1.27 -8.90
CA ASN A 135 -6.27 -1.02 -10.13
C ASN A 135 -5.49 0.31 -10.04
N LEU A 136 -4.18 0.20 -9.89
CA LEU A 136 -3.26 1.33 -9.82
C LEU A 136 -3.17 2.10 -11.14
N ASN A 137 -3.44 1.47 -12.29
CA ASN A 137 -3.48 2.18 -13.57
C ASN A 137 -4.62 3.20 -13.59
N GLU A 138 -5.81 2.83 -13.10
CA GLU A 138 -6.99 3.69 -13.09
C GLU A 138 -6.78 4.91 -12.18
N GLY A 139 -6.17 4.72 -11.01
CA GLY A 139 -5.83 5.82 -10.11
C GLY A 139 -4.88 6.85 -10.73
N ILE A 140 -3.85 6.37 -11.42
CA ILE A 140 -2.88 7.24 -12.11
C ILE A 140 -3.52 7.89 -13.35
N GLU A 141 -4.36 7.18 -14.09
CA GLU A 141 -5.12 7.74 -15.23
C GLU A 141 -5.99 8.91 -14.78
N HIS A 142 -6.71 8.77 -13.67
CA HIS A 142 -7.49 9.85 -13.10
C HIS A 142 -6.65 11.01 -12.58
N GLN A 143 -5.54 10.73 -11.89
CA GLN A 143 -4.66 11.77 -11.35
C GLN A 143 -4.01 12.62 -12.45
N TYR A 144 -3.62 11.98 -13.56
CA TYR A 144 -2.92 12.63 -14.67
C TYR A 144 -3.80 12.89 -15.90
N ASN A 145 -5.12 12.68 -15.78
CA ASN A 145 -6.13 12.90 -16.83
C ASN A 145 -5.78 12.18 -18.16
N ILE A 146 -5.40 10.91 -18.08
CA ILE A 146 -4.99 10.08 -19.22
C ILE A 146 -6.21 9.28 -19.73
N ASN A 147 -6.44 9.28 -21.04
CA ASN A 147 -7.52 8.52 -21.68
C ASN A 147 -6.97 7.29 -22.43
N ARG A 148 -7.47 6.10 -22.09
CA ARG A 148 -6.90 4.78 -22.43
C ARG A 148 -7.22 4.29 -23.86
N ASP A 149 -8.14 4.92 -24.57
CA ASP A 149 -8.84 4.29 -25.71
C ASP A 149 -8.04 4.16 -27.02
N ASN A 150 -6.92 4.86 -27.22
CA ASN A 150 -6.33 4.99 -28.58
C ASN A 150 -4.88 4.51 -28.78
N PHE A 151 -4.14 4.14 -27.73
CA PHE A 151 -2.69 3.92 -27.88
C PHE A 151 -2.30 2.61 -28.60
N ASN A 152 -3.10 1.55 -28.48
CA ASN A 152 -2.77 0.22 -29.02
C ASN A 152 -3.21 0.00 -30.48
N ARG A 153 -3.90 0.97 -31.10
CA ARG A 153 -4.51 0.74 -32.42
C ARG A 153 -3.60 1.01 -33.60
N GLY A 154 -2.50 1.77 -33.45
CA GLY A 154 -1.60 2.06 -34.58
C GLY A 154 -2.30 2.68 -35.80
N GLU A 155 -3.49 3.28 -35.62
CA GLU A 155 -4.25 3.93 -36.68
C GLU A 155 -4.22 5.45 -36.47
N GLN A 156 -3.20 6.11 -37.02
CA GLN A 156 -3.30 7.01 -38.19
C GLN A 156 -1.93 7.63 -38.49
#